data_AF-W9TI43-F1
#
_entry.id   AF-W9TI43-F1
#
_cell.length_a   1.000
_cell.length_b   1.000
_cell.length_c   1.000
_cell.angle_alpha   90.00
_cell.angle_beta   90.00
_cell.angle_gamma   90.00
#
_symmetry.space_group_name_H-M   'P 1'
#
loop_
_entity.id
_entity.type
_entity.pdbx_description
1 polymer ?
#
loop_
_entity_poly.entity_id
_entity_poly.type
_entity_poly.pdbx_seq_one_letter_code
_entity_poly.pdbx_strand_id
1 'polypeptide(L)'
;MFASMACFPNLPGFEYLMQSPEGSHRFSGLPQLLGARAFNDVYVYNGDFAWDNQLGFFGNQGMTRFVGRNDYRDPVVADPTWGVSDQDMFDRAVQELDGLAAGEPFYALLQTLSNHTPYALPEPLPVPPVSGHGSLDAHLTAMRYSDWALGRFFEQARRQPWYQDTLFVVVGDHGFGAPEQLTEMDLFRFHVPLLLIAPGITERFGARRAVVGTQVDVVPTIMGRLGGEVRHQCWGRDLLALDARDPGFGIIKPSGSDQTVAMIRGDRILVQPKDQEPRLYRYELGADARAQRIEDGDGSAALLRQLQAYLQTATGSLLANTSGDRSGEGEPDAVAAEVPLAVKTATPARPDKG
;
A
#
# COMPACT_ATOMS: atom_id res chain seq x y z
N MET A 1 0.37 -0.42 -3.95
CA MET A 1 -1.01 -0.43 -4.50
C MET A 1 -1.82 -1.67 -4.10
N PHE A 2 -1.38 -2.89 -4.45
CA PHE A 2 -2.04 -4.14 -4.06
C PHE A 2 -2.44 -4.16 -2.58
N ALA A 3 -1.49 -3.98 -1.66
CA ALA A 3 -1.76 -4.03 -0.22
C ALA A 3 -2.78 -2.97 0.24
N SER A 4 -2.67 -1.75 -0.29
CA SER A 4 -3.56 -0.62 0.06
C SER A 4 -5.02 -0.88 -0.32
N MET A 5 -5.24 -1.56 -1.44
CA MET A 5 -6.57 -1.75 -2.02
C MET A 5 -7.16 -3.12 -1.72
N ALA A 6 -6.35 -4.17 -1.65
CA ALA A 6 -6.76 -5.56 -1.46
C ALA A 6 -6.77 -6.00 0.01
N CYS A 7 -6.20 -5.20 0.92
CA CYS A 7 -6.04 -5.54 2.33
C CYS A 7 -5.34 -6.90 2.57
N PHE A 8 -4.28 -7.16 1.80
CA PHE A 8 -3.51 -8.39 1.91
C PHE A 8 -2.02 -8.08 1.80
N PRO A 9 -1.16 -8.72 2.60
CA PRO A 9 0.27 -8.39 2.65
C PRO A 9 1.01 -8.83 1.38
N ASN A 10 2.13 -8.15 1.10
CA ASN A 10 3.12 -8.69 0.16
C ASN A 10 3.86 -9.87 0.80
N LEU A 11 4.14 -10.93 0.03
CA LEU A 11 4.69 -12.18 0.54
C LEU A 11 5.95 -12.62 -0.23
N PRO A 12 6.91 -13.29 0.44
CA PRO A 12 8.02 -13.98 -0.22
C PRO A 12 7.56 -14.89 -1.35
N GLY A 13 8.09 -14.67 -2.56
CA GLY A 13 7.77 -15.43 -3.77
C GLY A 13 6.53 -14.96 -4.54
N PHE A 14 5.83 -13.93 -4.05
CA PHE A 14 4.63 -13.36 -4.67
C PHE A 14 4.77 -11.85 -4.91
N GLU A 15 5.98 -11.38 -5.20
CA GLU A 15 6.27 -9.94 -5.29
C GLU A 15 5.57 -9.24 -6.46
N TYR A 16 5.19 -9.99 -7.49
CA TYR A 16 4.41 -9.54 -8.64
C TYR A 16 3.03 -10.19 -8.66
N LEU A 17 2.39 -10.31 -7.49
CA LEU A 17 1.14 -11.05 -7.31
C LEU A 17 0.05 -10.70 -8.34
N MET A 18 -0.09 -9.42 -8.69
CA MET A 18 -1.07 -8.94 -9.67
C MET A 18 -0.87 -9.53 -11.08
N GLN A 19 0.32 -10.06 -11.37
CA GLN A 19 0.70 -10.69 -12.64
C GLN A 19 0.77 -12.22 -12.55
N SER A 20 0.44 -12.80 -11.40
CA SER A 20 0.49 -14.24 -11.13
C SER A 20 -0.91 -14.87 -11.06
N PRO A 21 -1.05 -16.19 -11.20
CA PRO A 21 -2.34 -16.88 -11.07
C PRO A 21 -3.06 -16.57 -9.76
N GLU A 22 -2.33 -16.50 -8.65
CA GLU A 22 -2.86 -16.20 -7.32
C GLU A 22 -3.44 -14.77 -7.23
N GLY A 23 -3.04 -13.86 -8.11
CA GLY A 23 -3.66 -12.54 -8.26
C GLY A 23 -5.12 -12.60 -8.74
N SER A 24 -5.58 -13.73 -9.29
CA SER A 24 -6.98 -13.96 -9.66
C SER A 24 -7.87 -14.31 -8.47
N HIS A 25 -7.29 -14.60 -7.29
CA HIS A 25 -8.06 -14.86 -6.08
C HIS A 25 -8.90 -13.65 -5.69
N ARG A 26 -9.98 -13.91 -4.94
CA ARG A 26 -10.75 -12.83 -4.31
C ARG A 26 -9.98 -12.33 -3.09
N PHE A 27 -9.97 -11.01 -2.93
CA PHE A 27 -9.47 -10.36 -1.73
C PHE A 27 -10.55 -9.47 -1.13
N SER A 28 -10.57 -9.33 0.20
CA SER A 28 -11.48 -8.41 0.88
C SER A 28 -10.96 -6.96 0.89
N GLY A 29 -10.67 -6.49 -0.32
CA GLY A 29 -10.28 -5.12 -0.60
C GLY A 29 -11.46 -4.15 -0.76
N LEU A 30 -11.16 -2.86 -0.91
CA LEU A 30 -12.17 -1.84 -1.16
C LEU A 30 -13.08 -2.15 -2.35
N PRO A 31 -12.58 -2.63 -3.51
CA PRO A 31 -13.45 -2.91 -4.65
C PRO A 31 -14.54 -3.94 -4.33
N GLN A 32 -14.17 -5.04 -3.65
CA GLN A 32 -15.13 -6.06 -3.21
C GLN A 32 -16.09 -5.51 -2.15
N LEU A 33 -15.56 -4.87 -1.11
CA LEU A 33 -16.34 -4.47 0.07
C LEU A 33 -17.30 -3.31 -0.22
N LEU A 34 -16.90 -2.36 -1.08
CA LEU A 34 -17.74 -1.22 -1.44
C LEU A 34 -18.68 -1.54 -2.60
N GLY A 35 -18.29 -2.43 -3.53
CA GLY A 35 -19.20 -2.96 -4.54
C GLY A 35 -20.41 -3.66 -3.92
N ALA A 36 -20.21 -4.43 -2.84
CA ALA A 36 -21.30 -5.04 -2.06
C ALA A 36 -22.22 -4.03 -1.36
N ARG A 37 -21.80 -2.77 -1.24
CA ARG A 37 -22.55 -1.65 -0.64
C ARG A 37 -23.11 -0.68 -1.68
N ALA A 38 -23.15 -1.10 -2.95
CA ALA A 38 -23.65 -0.31 -4.07
C ALA A 38 -22.91 1.02 -4.29
N PHE A 39 -21.63 1.08 -3.92
CA PHE A 39 -20.81 2.23 -4.28
C PHE A 39 -20.48 2.16 -5.77
N ASN A 40 -20.66 3.28 -6.47
CA ASN A 40 -20.07 3.47 -7.78
C ASN A 40 -18.54 3.56 -7.66
N ASP A 41 -17.84 3.12 -8.69
CA ASP A 41 -16.38 3.12 -8.69
C ASP A 41 -15.79 3.89 -9.88
N VAL A 42 -14.59 4.41 -9.68
CA VAL A 42 -13.72 4.84 -10.79
C VAL A 42 -12.26 4.71 -10.41
N TYR A 43 -11.47 4.13 -11.30
CA TYR A 43 -10.02 4.20 -11.26
C TYR A 43 -9.53 5.21 -12.31
N VAL A 44 -9.03 6.35 -11.86
CA VAL A 44 -8.38 7.36 -12.70
C VAL A 44 -6.86 7.25 -12.56
N TYR A 45 -6.18 7.04 -13.69
CA TYR A 45 -4.73 6.88 -13.75
C TYR A 45 -4.15 7.70 -14.91
N ASN A 46 -2.97 8.27 -14.72
CA ASN A 46 -2.24 8.97 -15.76
C ASN A 46 -1.78 8.03 -16.89
N GLY A 47 -1.50 6.76 -16.58
CA GLY A 47 -0.79 5.83 -17.45
C GLY A 47 -1.65 4.74 -18.06
N ASP A 48 -0.99 3.67 -18.52
CA ASP A 48 -1.63 2.49 -19.11
C ASP A 48 -1.96 1.43 -18.05
N PHE A 49 -3.21 0.99 -17.97
CA PHE A 49 -3.61 -0.08 -17.05
C PHE A 49 -3.08 -1.47 -17.44
N ALA A 50 -2.54 -1.65 -18.65
CA ALA A 50 -1.82 -2.87 -19.00
C ALA A 50 -0.52 -3.02 -18.20
N TRP A 51 0.09 -1.90 -17.78
CA TRP A 51 1.27 -1.92 -16.91
C TRP A 51 0.91 -2.55 -15.57
N ASP A 52 1.72 -3.52 -15.11
CA ASP A 52 1.50 -4.34 -13.92
C ASP A 52 0.14 -5.07 -13.84
N ASN A 53 -0.52 -5.28 -14.99
CA ASN A 53 -1.82 -5.96 -15.07
C ASN A 53 -2.91 -5.30 -14.18
N GLN A 54 -2.88 -3.97 -14.06
CA GLN A 54 -3.84 -3.26 -13.20
C GLN A 54 -5.30 -3.44 -13.66
N LEU A 55 -5.57 -3.39 -14.96
CA LEU A 55 -6.92 -3.62 -15.49
C LEU A 55 -7.42 -5.03 -15.15
N GLY A 56 -6.60 -6.05 -15.40
CA GLY A 56 -6.96 -7.44 -15.14
C GLY A 56 -7.17 -7.72 -13.67
N PHE A 57 -6.25 -7.25 -12.82
CA PHE A 57 -6.34 -7.47 -11.37
C PHE A 57 -7.52 -6.72 -10.75
N PHE A 58 -7.62 -5.39 -10.91
CA PHE A 58 -8.70 -4.62 -10.26
C PHE A 58 -10.07 -4.88 -10.87
N GLY A 59 -10.13 -5.18 -12.16
CA GLY A 59 -11.36 -5.66 -12.81
C GLY A 59 -11.86 -6.94 -12.17
N ASN A 60 -10.96 -7.91 -11.91
CA ASN A 60 -11.29 -9.13 -11.19
C ASN A 60 -11.73 -8.89 -9.74
N GLN A 61 -11.22 -7.84 -9.08
CA GLN A 61 -11.64 -7.49 -7.71
C GLN A 61 -12.98 -6.72 -7.66
N GLY A 62 -13.56 -6.33 -8.80
CA GLY A 62 -14.87 -5.68 -8.88
C GLY A 62 -14.84 -4.18 -9.21
N MET A 63 -13.69 -3.62 -9.60
CA MET A 63 -13.65 -2.28 -10.21
C MET A 63 -14.23 -2.37 -11.63
N THR A 64 -15.12 -1.46 -12.01
CA THR A 64 -15.86 -1.48 -13.27
C THR A 64 -15.52 -0.32 -14.20
N ARG A 65 -15.07 0.83 -13.67
CA ARG A 65 -14.76 2.01 -14.48
C ARG A 65 -13.29 2.38 -14.39
N PHE A 66 -12.66 2.50 -15.56
CA PHE A 66 -11.24 2.79 -15.72
C PHE A 66 -11.07 3.98 -16.65
N VAL A 67 -10.27 4.96 -16.25
CA VAL A 67 -9.91 6.15 -17.02
C VAL A 67 -8.39 6.23 -17.07
N GLY A 68 -7.80 5.86 -18.20
CA GLY A 68 -6.36 5.73 -18.37
C GLY A 68 -5.83 6.67 -19.45
N ARG A 69 -4.53 6.55 -19.78
CA ARG A 69 -3.79 7.43 -20.70
C ARG A 69 -4.52 7.81 -21.99
N ASN A 70 -5.33 6.91 -22.56
CA ASN A 70 -5.97 7.09 -23.86
C ASN A 70 -7.35 7.78 -23.78
N ASP A 71 -7.84 8.06 -22.57
CA ASP A 71 -9.15 8.68 -22.32
C ASP A 71 -9.06 10.21 -22.15
N TYR A 72 -7.84 10.76 -22.03
CA TYR A 72 -7.59 12.19 -21.89
C TYR A 72 -7.61 12.87 -23.26
N ARG A 73 -8.30 14.03 -23.34
CA ARG A 73 -8.35 14.86 -24.53
C ARG A 73 -7.52 16.11 -24.31
N ASP A 74 -6.61 16.38 -25.25
CA ASP A 74 -5.73 17.56 -25.24
C ASP A 74 -5.01 17.80 -23.90
N PRO A 75 -4.32 16.79 -23.32
CA PRO A 75 -3.64 16.95 -22.04
C PRO A 75 -2.46 17.93 -22.15
N VAL A 76 -2.12 18.60 -21.06
CA VAL A 76 -0.97 19.52 -21.00
C VAL A 76 0.35 18.79 -21.26
N VAL A 77 0.47 17.56 -20.75
CA VAL A 77 1.59 16.66 -21.06
C VAL A 77 1.04 15.34 -21.58
N ALA A 78 1.62 14.85 -22.66
CA ALA A 78 1.41 13.50 -23.17
C ALA A 78 2.77 12.84 -23.41
N ASP A 79 3.27 12.11 -22.41
CA ASP A 79 4.48 11.31 -22.55
C ASP A 79 4.12 9.93 -23.15
N PRO A 80 4.78 9.51 -24.24
CA PRO A 80 4.44 8.25 -24.90
C PRO A 80 4.79 7.00 -24.05
N THR A 81 5.72 7.13 -23.11
CA THR A 81 6.19 6.05 -22.23
C THR A 81 5.28 5.89 -21.02
N TRP A 82 5.02 6.99 -20.32
CA TRP A 82 4.32 6.97 -19.03
C TRP A 82 2.84 7.33 -19.16
N GLY A 83 2.51 8.43 -19.83
CA GLY A 83 1.13 8.92 -19.96
C GLY A 83 1.02 10.42 -19.71
N VAL A 84 -0.12 10.85 -19.15
CA VAL A 84 -0.41 12.28 -18.92
C VAL A 84 0.16 12.80 -17.60
N SER A 85 0.16 14.12 -17.39
CA SER A 85 0.66 14.70 -16.13
C SER A 85 -0.33 14.60 -14.97
N ASP A 86 0.17 14.70 -13.74
CA ASP A 86 -0.67 14.65 -12.53
C ASP A 86 -1.74 15.74 -12.51
N GLN A 87 -1.48 16.93 -13.08
CA GLN A 87 -2.51 17.96 -13.19
C GLN A 87 -3.65 17.53 -14.13
N ASP A 88 -3.34 16.84 -15.23
CA ASP A 88 -4.35 16.36 -16.19
C ASP A 88 -5.21 15.27 -15.54
N MET A 89 -4.56 14.34 -14.81
CA MET A 89 -5.25 13.30 -14.03
C MET A 89 -6.16 13.89 -12.96
N PHE A 90 -5.68 14.84 -12.17
CA PHE A 90 -6.49 15.46 -11.12
C PHE A 90 -7.64 16.31 -11.68
N ASP A 91 -7.43 17.05 -12.76
CA ASP A 91 -8.50 17.81 -13.43
C ASP A 91 -9.56 16.86 -14.01
N ARG A 92 -9.15 15.71 -14.57
CA ARG A 92 -10.07 14.65 -15.01
C ARG A 92 -10.79 14.01 -13.82
N ALA A 93 -10.09 13.75 -12.72
CA ALA A 93 -10.65 13.13 -11.54
C ALA A 93 -11.83 13.94 -11.00
N VAL A 94 -11.72 15.27 -10.90
CA VAL A 94 -12.84 16.11 -10.46
C VAL A 94 -14.07 15.93 -11.35
N GLN A 95 -13.89 15.88 -12.68
CA GLN A 95 -15.00 15.65 -13.62
C GLN A 95 -15.67 14.29 -13.44
N GLU A 96 -14.87 13.24 -13.24
CA GLU A 96 -15.38 11.89 -12.99
C GLU A 96 -16.15 11.82 -11.68
N LEU A 97 -15.59 12.40 -10.61
CA LEU A 97 -16.22 12.45 -9.29
C LEU A 97 -17.54 13.25 -9.31
N ASP A 98 -17.58 14.41 -9.98
CA ASP A 98 -18.82 15.18 -10.16
C ASP A 98 -19.90 14.36 -10.87
N GLY A 99 -19.52 13.57 -11.88
CA GLY A 99 -20.44 12.69 -12.60
C GLY A 99 -20.98 11.54 -11.74
N LEU A 100 -20.15 10.97 -10.86
CA LEU A 100 -20.56 9.89 -9.95
C LEU A 100 -21.39 10.39 -8.77
N ALA A 101 -21.07 11.57 -8.24
CA ALA A 101 -21.73 12.15 -7.07
C ALA A 101 -23.22 12.51 -7.28
N ALA A 102 -23.70 12.50 -8.53
CA ALA A 102 -25.11 12.75 -8.86
C ALA A 102 -26.05 11.58 -8.54
N GLY A 103 -25.53 10.42 -8.12
CA GLY A 103 -26.31 9.21 -7.85
C GLY A 103 -26.00 8.57 -6.49
N GLU A 104 -25.59 7.31 -6.53
CA GLU A 104 -25.19 6.51 -5.37
C GLU A 104 -23.83 6.97 -4.81
N PRO A 105 -23.48 6.62 -3.55
CA PRO A 105 -22.14 6.88 -3.01
C PRO A 105 -21.05 6.35 -3.95
N PHE A 106 -19.88 6.96 -3.93
CA PHE A 106 -18.78 6.56 -4.80
C PHE A 106 -17.52 6.25 -4.01
N TYR A 107 -16.64 5.46 -4.61
CA TYR A 107 -15.23 5.40 -4.25
C TYR A 107 -14.39 5.57 -5.50
N ALA A 108 -13.22 6.19 -5.32
CA ALA A 108 -12.30 6.41 -6.43
C ALA A 108 -10.88 6.06 -6.01
N LEU A 109 -10.15 5.45 -6.94
CA LEU A 109 -8.71 5.31 -6.86
C LEU A 109 -8.09 6.31 -7.85
N LEU A 110 -7.28 7.23 -7.34
CA LEU A 110 -6.56 8.22 -8.14
C LEU A 110 -5.07 7.90 -8.03
N GLN A 111 -4.44 7.48 -9.13
CA GLN A 111 -3.02 7.12 -9.14
C GLN A 111 -2.22 8.16 -9.93
N THR A 112 -1.25 8.79 -9.25
CA THR A 112 -0.30 9.73 -9.85
C THR A 112 0.85 9.01 -10.56
N LEU A 113 1.57 9.71 -11.45
CA LEU A 113 2.67 9.15 -12.23
C LEU A 113 3.80 10.14 -12.54
N SER A 114 3.60 11.45 -12.43
CA SER A 114 4.61 12.45 -12.86
C SER A 114 5.95 12.35 -12.13
N ASN A 115 6.00 11.70 -10.97
CA ASN A 115 7.23 11.45 -10.21
C ASN A 115 8.01 10.19 -10.67
N HIS A 116 7.78 9.70 -11.90
CA HIS A 116 8.55 8.62 -12.50
C HIS A 116 9.64 9.16 -13.43
N THR A 117 10.87 8.63 -13.33
CA THR A 117 11.98 8.98 -14.23
C THR A 117 11.63 8.69 -15.70
N PRO A 118 11.96 9.56 -16.68
CA PRO A 118 12.83 10.75 -16.58
C PRO A 118 12.14 12.05 -16.13
N TYR A 119 10.94 11.98 -15.56
CA TYR A 119 10.14 13.11 -15.08
C TYR A 119 9.61 14.00 -16.20
N ALA A 120 8.67 13.48 -16.98
CA ALA A 120 7.95 14.25 -18.00
C ALA A 120 7.03 15.29 -17.34
N LEU A 121 7.52 16.53 -17.23
CA LEU A 121 6.84 17.65 -16.60
C LEU A 121 6.44 18.71 -17.65
N PRO A 122 5.41 19.53 -17.40
CA PRO A 122 4.99 20.57 -18.34
C PRO A 122 6.02 21.69 -18.49
N GLU A 123 6.05 22.29 -19.68
CA GLU A 123 6.79 23.51 -19.98
C GLU A 123 5.84 24.63 -20.46
N PRO A 124 5.77 25.80 -19.79
CA PRO A 124 6.52 26.16 -18.58
C PRO A 124 6.04 25.40 -17.33
N LEU A 125 6.97 25.14 -16.40
CA LEU A 125 6.65 24.50 -15.12
C LEU A 125 5.85 25.49 -14.24
N PRO A 126 4.72 25.07 -13.62
CA PRO A 126 3.88 25.96 -12.83
C PRO A 126 4.43 26.24 -11.41
N VAL A 127 5.52 25.57 -11.03
CA VAL A 127 6.24 25.74 -9.76
C VAL A 127 7.72 25.99 -10.04
N PRO A 128 8.45 26.69 -9.14
CA PRO A 128 9.89 26.80 -9.28
C PRO A 128 10.56 25.42 -9.17
N PRO A 129 11.56 25.11 -10.01
CA PRO A 129 12.33 23.89 -9.86
C PRO A 129 13.06 23.84 -8.51
N VAL A 130 13.30 22.64 -8.01
CA VAL A 130 14.18 22.40 -6.86
C VAL A 130 15.62 22.36 -7.35
N SER A 131 16.53 22.99 -6.62
CA SER A 131 17.96 22.98 -6.91
C SER A 131 18.79 22.90 -5.64
N GLY A 132 20.04 22.45 -5.77
CA GLY A 132 21.00 22.40 -4.66
C GLY A 132 21.11 21.05 -3.96
N HIS A 133 20.42 20.03 -4.45
CA HIS A 133 20.45 18.63 -3.99
C HIS A 133 21.10 17.69 -5.01
N GLY A 134 21.75 18.22 -6.05
CA GLY A 134 22.54 17.46 -7.02
C GLY A 134 21.68 16.53 -7.86
N SER A 135 21.97 15.24 -7.86
CA SER A 135 21.22 14.25 -8.66
C SER A 135 19.75 14.12 -8.26
N LEU A 136 19.36 14.60 -7.08
CA LEU A 136 17.97 14.60 -6.61
C LEU A 136 17.14 15.77 -7.14
N ASP A 137 17.74 16.81 -7.73
CA ASP A 137 17.05 18.04 -8.12
C ASP A 137 15.84 17.79 -9.03
N ALA A 138 15.99 16.93 -10.05
CA ALA A 138 14.91 16.58 -10.96
C ALA A 138 13.77 15.82 -10.25
N HIS A 139 14.13 14.89 -9.37
CA HIS A 139 13.17 14.12 -8.58
C HIS A 139 12.39 14.99 -7.60
N LEU A 140 13.09 15.83 -6.83
CA LEU A 140 12.47 16.77 -5.89
C LEU A 140 11.59 17.79 -6.63
N THR A 141 11.97 18.19 -7.84
CA THR A 141 11.14 19.04 -8.71
C THR A 141 9.85 18.33 -9.12
N ALA A 142 9.92 17.06 -9.52
CA ALA A 142 8.73 16.27 -9.85
C ALA A 142 7.82 16.06 -8.63
N MET A 143 8.39 15.84 -7.44
CA MET A 143 7.62 15.78 -6.19
C MET A 143 6.93 17.12 -5.87
N ARG A 144 7.62 18.26 -6.01
CA ARG A 144 7.02 19.59 -5.83
C ARG A 144 5.88 19.85 -6.83
N TYR A 145 6.04 19.41 -8.07
CA TYR A 145 4.99 19.51 -9.09
C TYR A 145 3.77 18.64 -8.74
N SER A 146 3.98 17.39 -8.32
CA SER A 146 2.89 16.49 -7.91
C SER A 146 2.14 17.03 -6.69
N ASP A 147 2.85 17.59 -5.70
CA ASP A 147 2.27 18.28 -4.54
C ASP A 147 1.42 19.49 -4.95
N TRP A 148 1.91 20.32 -5.86
CA TRP A 148 1.13 21.43 -6.42
C TRP A 148 -0.13 20.97 -7.16
N ALA A 149 -0.03 19.90 -7.95
CA ALA A 149 -1.18 19.31 -8.66
C ALA A 149 -2.23 18.76 -7.68
N LEU A 150 -1.79 18.10 -6.61
CA LEU A 150 -2.66 17.65 -5.51
C LEU A 150 -3.31 18.83 -4.77
N GLY A 151 -2.57 19.93 -4.56
CA GLY A 151 -3.11 21.16 -3.99
C GLY A 151 -4.26 21.72 -4.83
N ARG A 152 -4.08 21.78 -6.15
CA ARG A 152 -5.13 22.19 -7.10
C ARG A 152 -6.33 21.27 -7.10
N PHE A 153 -6.13 19.95 -7.01
CA PHE A 153 -7.22 19.00 -6.85
C PHE A 153 -8.09 19.38 -5.64
N PHE A 154 -7.47 19.64 -4.49
CA PHE A 154 -8.21 20.04 -3.28
C PHE A 154 -8.86 21.43 -3.40
N GLU A 155 -8.26 22.38 -4.12
CA GLU A 155 -8.90 23.67 -4.41
C GLU A 155 -10.18 23.53 -5.22
N GLN A 156 -10.18 22.62 -6.20
CA GLN A 156 -11.35 22.30 -7.01
C GLN A 156 -12.38 21.49 -6.21
N ALA A 157 -11.94 20.41 -5.57
CA ALA A 157 -12.78 19.53 -4.77
C ALA A 157 -13.54 20.30 -3.68
N ARG A 158 -12.90 21.25 -2.97
CA ARG A 158 -13.56 22.07 -1.93
C ARG A 158 -14.76 22.88 -2.43
N ARG A 159 -14.88 23.12 -3.73
CA ARG A 159 -16.00 23.86 -4.34
C ARG A 159 -17.15 22.95 -4.72
N GLN A 160 -16.96 21.63 -4.63
CA GLN A 160 -17.94 20.66 -5.07
C GLN A 160 -18.89 20.25 -3.93
N PRO A 161 -20.16 19.94 -4.23
CA PRO A 161 -21.15 19.57 -3.21
C PRO A 161 -20.77 18.32 -2.41
N TRP A 162 -20.10 17.35 -3.04
CA TRP A 162 -19.72 16.08 -2.41
C TRP A 162 -18.55 16.18 -1.43
N TYR A 163 -17.81 17.30 -1.41
CA TYR A 163 -16.61 17.45 -0.58
C TYR A 163 -16.85 17.21 0.91
N GLN A 164 -17.98 17.71 1.43
CA GLN A 164 -18.29 17.62 2.87
C GLN A 164 -18.62 16.18 3.32
N ASP A 165 -19.01 15.32 2.38
CA ASP A 165 -19.41 13.94 2.64
C ASP A 165 -18.36 12.94 2.13
N THR A 166 -17.15 13.40 1.83
CA THR A 166 -16.08 12.57 1.26
C THR A 166 -14.90 12.42 2.23
N LEU A 167 -14.45 11.18 2.42
CA LEU A 167 -13.18 10.86 3.04
C LEU A 167 -12.10 10.75 1.96
N PHE A 168 -11.13 11.66 1.99
CA PHE A 168 -9.94 11.56 1.15
C PHE A 168 -8.84 10.82 1.92
N VAL A 169 -8.22 9.85 1.26
CA VAL A 169 -7.07 9.10 1.78
C VAL A 169 -5.89 9.33 0.87
N VAL A 170 -4.90 10.10 1.34
CA VAL A 170 -3.65 10.34 0.58
C VAL A 170 -2.59 9.41 1.14
N VAL A 171 -2.11 8.48 0.32
CA VAL A 171 -1.14 7.46 0.73
C VAL A 171 -0.04 7.30 -0.32
N GLY A 172 1.21 7.25 0.11
CA GLY A 172 2.32 6.87 -0.78
C GLY A 172 2.30 5.35 -1.04
N ASP A 173 2.55 4.93 -2.26
CA ASP A 173 2.63 3.51 -2.62
C ASP A 173 3.96 2.88 -2.17
N HIS A 174 5.06 3.63 -2.25
CA HIS A 174 6.34 3.38 -1.60
C HIS A 174 7.12 4.68 -1.41
N GLY A 175 8.16 4.65 -0.57
CA GLY A 175 9.12 5.73 -0.39
C GLY A 175 10.33 5.59 -1.30
N PHE A 176 11.35 6.39 -1.05
CA PHE A 176 12.62 6.35 -1.76
C PHE A 176 13.71 5.81 -0.84
N GLY A 177 14.66 5.07 -1.43
CA GLY A 177 15.79 4.56 -0.66
C GLY A 177 16.71 5.69 -0.21
N ALA A 178 17.26 5.56 0.99
CA ALA A 178 18.31 6.46 1.45
C ALA A 178 19.68 6.01 0.91
N PRO A 179 20.61 6.94 0.66
CA PRO A 179 22.00 6.59 0.31
C PRO A 179 22.68 5.72 1.37
N GLU A 180 22.32 5.93 2.64
CA GLU A 180 22.78 5.14 3.78
C GLU A 180 21.59 4.45 4.45
N GLN A 181 21.65 3.12 4.54
CA GLN A 181 20.60 2.32 5.15
C GLN A 181 20.83 2.19 6.65
N LEU A 182 19.76 2.38 7.43
CA LEU A 182 19.81 2.26 8.90
C LEU A 182 19.90 0.81 9.38
N THR A 183 19.36 -0.13 8.60
CA THR A 183 19.34 -1.57 8.87
C THR A 183 19.48 -2.31 7.53
N GLU A 184 19.49 -3.65 7.55
CA GLU A 184 19.39 -4.45 6.31
C GLU A 184 18.06 -4.26 5.58
N MET A 185 17.06 -3.69 6.25
CA MET A 185 15.82 -3.21 5.64
C MET A 185 15.92 -1.69 5.39
N ASP A 186 15.71 -1.28 4.14
CA ASP A 186 15.65 0.14 3.75
C ASP A 186 14.34 0.77 4.23
N LEU A 187 14.32 1.21 5.50
CA LEU A 187 13.12 1.73 6.15
C LEU A 187 12.51 2.95 5.44
N PHE A 188 13.33 3.76 4.76
CA PHE A 188 12.83 4.95 4.04
C PHE A 188 11.98 4.59 2.83
N ARG A 189 12.19 3.42 2.21
CA ARG A 189 11.30 2.89 1.16
C ARG A 189 9.91 2.50 1.65
N PHE A 190 9.73 2.31 2.95
CA PHE A 190 8.46 1.85 3.53
C PHE A 190 7.81 2.89 4.44
N HIS A 191 8.46 4.03 4.65
CA HIS A 191 7.91 5.15 5.42
C HIS A 191 7.27 6.17 4.49
N VAL A 192 5.98 5.98 4.26
CA VAL A 192 5.16 6.78 3.32
C VAL A 192 4.13 7.62 4.08
N PRO A 193 3.66 8.75 3.52
CA PRO A 193 2.54 9.47 4.11
C PRO A 193 1.27 8.62 4.11
N LEU A 194 0.45 8.80 5.14
CA LEU A 194 -0.95 8.39 5.18
C LEU A 194 -1.74 9.53 5.84
N LEU A 195 -2.49 10.27 5.02
CA LEU A 195 -3.35 11.37 5.47
C LEU A 195 -4.81 10.96 5.30
N LEU A 196 -5.60 11.16 6.34
CA LEU A 196 -7.05 11.04 6.29
C LEU A 196 -7.62 12.45 6.40
N ILE A 197 -8.32 12.89 5.35
CA ILE A 197 -8.83 14.26 5.24
C ILE A 197 -10.34 14.16 5.03
N ALA A 198 -11.11 14.67 6.00
CA ALA A 198 -12.56 14.77 5.97
C ALA A 198 -13.02 15.79 7.03
N PRO A 199 -14.21 16.38 6.91
CA PRO A 199 -14.76 17.23 7.98
C PRO A 199 -14.82 16.48 9.32
N GLY A 200 -14.38 17.12 10.40
CA GLY A 200 -14.44 16.58 11.76
C GLY A 200 -13.39 15.50 12.11
N ILE A 201 -12.56 15.07 11.16
CA ILE A 201 -11.63 13.95 11.39
C ILE A 201 -10.51 14.32 12.37
N THR A 202 -9.95 15.52 12.23
CA THR A 202 -8.86 16.02 13.08
C THR A 202 -9.37 16.32 14.49
N GLU A 203 -10.58 16.87 14.61
CA GLU A 203 -11.23 17.16 15.89
C GLU A 203 -11.50 15.88 16.68
N ARG A 204 -11.89 14.81 15.98
CA ARG A 204 -12.21 13.52 16.60
C ARG A 204 -11.00 12.66 16.93
N PHE A 205 -9.99 12.64 16.06
CA PHE A 205 -8.87 11.69 16.14
C PHE A 205 -7.50 12.33 16.35
N GLY A 206 -7.43 13.66 16.36
CA GLY A 206 -6.19 14.42 16.46
C GLY A 206 -5.50 14.63 15.11
N ALA A 207 -4.54 15.56 15.08
CA ALA A 207 -3.80 15.92 13.86
C ALA A 207 -2.65 14.95 13.52
N ARG A 208 -2.22 14.12 14.46
CA ARG A 208 -1.12 13.16 14.27
C ARG A 208 -1.28 11.96 15.20
N ARG A 209 -1.04 10.76 14.68
CA ARG A 209 -0.99 9.53 15.46
C ARG A 209 0.37 8.84 15.25
N ALA A 210 1.11 8.61 16.34
CA ALA A 210 2.38 7.89 16.32
C ALA A 210 2.13 6.39 16.58
N VAL A 211 1.62 5.69 15.57
CA VAL A 211 1.36 4.24 15.62
C VAL A 211 1.94 3.59 14.38
N VAL A 212 2.46 2.37 14.52
CA VAL A 212 2.94 1.60 13.37
C VAL A 212 1.73 1.04 12.62
N GLY A 213 1.55 1.50 11.39
CA GLY A 213 0.60 0.97 10.42
C GLY A 213 1.29 0.62 9.10
N THR A 214 0.60 -0.17 8.29
CA THR A 214 1.03 -0.58 6.95
C THR A 214 -0.11 -0.39 5.96
N GLN A 215 0.17 -0.52 4.68
CA GLN A 215 -0.86 -0.34 3.64
C GLN A 215 -2.05 -1.30 3.77
N VAL A 216 -1.88 -2.49 4.34
CA VAL A 216 -3.03 -3.39 4.57
C VAL A 216 -4.03 -2.80 5.56
N ASP A 217 -3.60 -1.90 6.45
CA ASP A 217 -4.45 -1.24 7.43
C ASP A 217 -5.33 -0.13 6.82
N VAL A 218 -5.15 0.25 5.55
CA VAL A 218 -5.91 1.32 4.87
C VAL A 218 -7.38 0.95 4.67
N VAL A 219 -7.67 -0.25 4.16
CA VAL A 219 -9.05 -0.71 3.91
C VAL A 219 -9.89 -0.74 5.20
N PRO A 220 -9.50 -1.44 6.29
CA PRO A 220 -10.31 -1.50 7.50
C PRO A 220 -10.39 -0.14 8.19
N THR A 221 -9.37 0.71 8.03
CA THR A 221 -9.44 2.12 8.41
C THR A 221 -10.58 2.81 7.65
N ILE A 222 -10.65 2.75 6.33
CA ILE A 222 -11.77 3.36 5.58
C ILE A 222 -13.12 2.76 6.01
N MET A 223 -13.22 1.44 6.12
CA MET A 223 -14.48 0.75 6.48
C MET A 223 -14.98 1.15 7.87
N GLY A 224 -14.09 1.33 8.85
CA GLY A 224 -14.46 1.79 10.19
C GLY A 224 -15.03 3.22 10.20
N ARG A 225 -14.74 4.03 9.17
CA ARG A 225 -15.31 5.38 8.99
C ARG A 225 -16.68 5.34 8.31
N LEU A 226 -16.86 4.45 7.34
CA LEU A 226 -18.15 4.22 6.68
C LEU A 226 -19.16 3.55 7.61
N GLY A 227 -18.70 2.82 8.62
CA GLY A 227 -19.56 2.13 9.60
C GLY A 227 -20.31 0.95 8.99
N GLY A 228 -21.29 0.43 9.74
CA GLY A 228 -22.05 -0.76 9.37
C GLY A 228 -21.27 -2.07 9.52
N GLU A 229 -22.00 -3.18 9.55
CA GLU A 229 -21.38 -4.50 9.63
C GLU A 229 -20.70 -4.86 8.30
N VAL A 230 -19.55 -5.52 8.39
CA VAL A 230 -18.82 -6.03 7.23
C VAL A 230 -18.17 -7.36 7.60
N ARG A 231 -18.37 -8.36 6.75
CA ARG A 231 -17.63 -9.62 6.78
C ARG A 231 -16.47 -9.51 5.80
N HIS A 232 -15.27 -9.85 6.23
CA HIS A 232 -14.07 -9.76 5.40
C HIS A 232 -12.98 -10.74 5.83
N GLN A 233 -12.02 -11.00 4.93
CA GLN A 233 -10.75 -11.68 5.21
C GLN A 233 -9.55 -10.72 5.12
N CYS A 234 -9.80 -9.43 5.33
CA CYS A 234 -8.80 -8.37 5.33
C CYS A 234 -7.81 -8.54 6.50
N TRP A 235 -6.52 -8.36 6.20
CA TRP A 235 -5.39 -8.59 7.12
C TRP A 235 -4.96 -7.35 7.92
N GLY A 236 -5.50 -6.19 7.59
CA GLY A 236 -5.23 -4.94 8.27
C GLY A 236 -6.08 -4.74 9.53
N ARG A 237 -5.80 -3.66 10.23
CA ARG A 237 -6.56 -3.16 11.38
C ARG A 237 -7.00 -1.73 11.14
N ASP A 238 -8.11 -1.38 11.76
CA ASP A 238 -8.51 0.02 11.82
C ASP A 238 -7.56 0.81 12.74
N LEU A 239 -6.67 1.61 12.14
CA LEU A 239 -5.66 2.39 12.86
C LEU A 239 -6.25 3.45 13.80
N LEU A 240 -7.49 3.89 13.56
CA LEU A 240 -8.16 4.88 14.41
C LEU A 240 -8.93 4.23 15.57
N ALA A 241 -9.23 2.93 15.49
CA ALA A 241 -9.90 2.17 16.54
C ALA A 241 -8.94 1.41 17.48
N LEU A 242 -7.63 1.41 17.20
CA LEU A 242 -6.63 0.78 18.09
C LEU A 242 -6.65 1.41 19.50
N ASP A 243 -6.46 0.58 20.54
CA ASP A 243 -6.22 1.04 21.92
C ASP A 243 -5.06 2.03 21.94
N ALA A 244 -5.16 3.07 22.77
CA ALA A 244 -4.15 4.13 22.85
C ALA A 244 -2.74 3.63 23.25
N ARG A 245 -2.66 2.45 23.88
CA ARG A 245 -1.41 1.81 24.29
C ARG A 245 -0.89 0.81 23.26
N ASP A 246 -1.66 0.50 22.22
CA ASP A 246 -1.19 -0.39 21.15
C ASP A 246 -0.20 0.38 20.27
N PRO A 247 1.09 0.00 20.24
CA PRO A 247 2.09 0.67 19.41
C PRO A 247 1.90 0.38 17.91
N GLY A 248 0.96 -0.51 17.56
CA GLY A 248 0.79 -1.03 16.22
C GLY A 248 1.91 -2.00 15.85
N PHE A 249 1.81 -2.55 14.65
CA PHE A 249 2.84 -3.41 14.09
C PHE A 249 2.77 -3.37 12.57
N GLY A 250 3.80 -3.84 11.89
CA GLY A 250 3.83 -3.94 10.44
C GLY A 250 4.75 -5.04 9.97
N ILE A 251 4.43 -5.65 8.84
CA ILE A 251 5.30 -6.60 8.16
C ILE A 251 5.80 -5.95 6.88
N ILE A 252 7.11 -6.01 6.66
CA ILE A 252 7.75 -5.48 5.46
C ILE A 252 8.32 -6.65 4.66
N LYS A 253 7.91 -6.71 3.40
CA LYS A 253 8.51 -7.54 2.36
C LYS A 253 8.75 -6.65 1.13
N PRO A 254 10.02 -6.32 0.80
CA PRO A 254 10.34 -5.58 -0.41
C PRO A 254 9.87 -6.29 -1.67
N SER A 255 9.55 -5.53 -2.72
CA SER A 255 9.38 -6.08 -4.07
C SER A 255 10.73 -6.53 -4.64
N GLY A 256 10.70 -7.38 -5.67
CA GLY A 256 11.89 -7.93 -6.32
C GLY A 256 12.41 -9.21 -5.67
N SER A 257 13.63 -9.61 -6.03
CA SER A 257 14.19 -10.92 -5.65
C SER A 257 14.71 -11.00 -4.21
N ASP A 258 14.78 -9.88 -3.48
CA ASP A 258 15.20 -9.86 -2.07
C ASP A 258 14.18 -10.62 -1.20
N GLN A 259 14.65 -11.62 -0.47
CA GLN A 259 13.83 -12.44 0.42
C GLN A 259 13.91 -12.00 1.88
N THR A 260 14.51 -10.84 2.15
CA THR A 260 14.52 -10.22 3.46
C THR A 260 13.12 -9.81 3.87
N VAL A 261 12.72 -10.19 5.08
CA VAL A 261 11.45 -9.80 5.69
C VAL A 261 11.71 -9.10 7.01
N ALA A 262 10.82 -8.21 7.42
CA ALA A 262 10.91 -7.56 8.71
C ALA A 262 9.57 -7.43 9.41
N MET A 263 9.61 -7.41 10.74
CA MET A 263 8.47 -7.04 11.58
C MET A 263 8.80 -5.80 12.39
N ILE A 264 7.96 -4.78 12.28
CA ILE A 264 8.01 -3.57 13.08
C ILE A 264 6.95 -3.68 14.20
N ARG A 265 7.29 -3.26 15.41
CA ARG A 265 6.34 -3.06 16.51
C ARG A 265 6.80 -1.90 17.39
N GLY A 266 6.07 -0.78 17.34
CA GLY A 266 6.48 0.46 17.99
C GLY A 266 7.83 0.96 17.48
N ASP A 267 8.78 1.16 18.40
CA ASP A 267 10.14 1.62 18.11
C ASP A 267 11.13 0.49 17.78
N ARG A 268 10.65 -0.75 17.63
CA ARG A 268 11.48 -1.92 17.35
C ARG A 268 11.23 -2.47 15.96
N ILE A 269 12.29 -2.92 15.31
CA ILE A 269 12.25 -3.69 14.06
C ILE A 269 13.12 -4.93 14.18
N LEU A 270 12.53 -6.09 13.89
CA LEU A 270 13.25 -7.33 13.65
C LEU A 270 13.41 -7.53 12.16
N VAL A 271 14.65 -7.59 11.67
CA VAL A 271 14.97 -7.88 10.27
C VAL A 271 15.50 -9.30 10.16
N GLN A 272 14.91 -10.09 9.26
CA GLN A 272 15.27 -11.47 8.98
C GLN A 272 15.69 -11.56 7.50
N PRO A 273 16.99 -11.40 7.18
CA PRO A 273 17.49 -11.69 5.86
C PRO A 273 17.39 -13.18 5.54
N LYS A 274 17.38 -13.53 4.25
CA LYS A 274 17.39 -14.93 3.82
C LYS A 274 18.67 -15.62 4.32
N ASP A 275 18.51 -16.81 4.91
CA ASP A 275 19.61 -17.69 5.32
C ASP A 275 20.62 -17.04 6.31
N GLN A 276 20.20 -16.01 7.05
CA GLN A 276 21.00 -15.33 8.07
C GLN A 276 20.26 -15.28 9.41
N GLU A 277 20.98 -15.01 10.49
CA GLU A 277 20.37 -14.76 11.80
C GLU A 277 19.56 -13.45 11.82
N PRO A 278 18.40 -13.42 12.49
CA PRO A 278 17.62 -12.21 12.64
C PRO A 278 18.37 -11.16 13.46
N ARG A 279 18.13 -9.89 13.16
CA ARG A 279 18.73 -8.75 13.86
C ARG A 279 17.61 -7.84 14.36
N LEU A 280 17.67 -7.52 15.65
CA LEU A 280 16.72 -6.62 16.30
C LEU A 280 17.34 -5.25 16.47
N TYR A 281 16.59 -4.21 16.11
CA TYR A 281 16.98 -2.82 16.25
C TYR A 281 15.92 -2.03 16.98
N ARG A 282 16.36 -1.01 17.72
CA ARG A 282 15.54 0.16 18.03
C ARG A 282 15.77 1.19 16.94
N TYR A 283 14.71 1.74 16.38
CA TYR A 283 14.81 2.68 15.27
C TYR A 283 14.02 3.97 15.54
N GLU A 284 14.47 5.05 14.92
CA GLU A 284 13.76 6.32 14.82
C GLU A 284 13.88 6.83 13.39
N LEU A 285 12.77 7.24 12.80
CA LEU A 285 12.72 7.88 11.47
C LEU A 285 12.39 9.37 11.64
N GLY A 286 12.87 10.19 10.70
CA GLY A 286 12.71 11.63 10.74
C GLY A 286 13.98 12.33 10.23
N ALA A 287 14.17 13.59 10.65
CA ALA A 287 15.37 14.35 10.30
C ALA A 287 16.64 13.75 10.89
N ASP A 288 16.57 13.26 12.13
CA ASP A 288 17.69 12.65 12.87
C ASP A 288 17.53 11.11 12.94
N ALA A 289 17.31 10.50 11.78
CA ALA A 289 17.02 9.08 11.68
C ALA A 289 18.21 8.23 12.16
N ARG A 290 17.92 7.20 12.95
CA ARG A 290 18.94 6.33 13.53
C ARG A 290 18.39 4.95 13.82
N ALA A 291 19.26 3.96 13.82
CA ALA A 291 18.96 2.63 14.34
C ALA A 291 20.10 2.13 15.23
N GLN A 292 19.74 1.47 16.33
CA GLN A 292 20.67 0.85 17.25
C GLN A 292 20.34 -0.62 17.38
N ARG A 293 21.31 -1.49 17.12
CA ARG A 293 21.15 -2.93 17.34
C ARG A 293 20.98 -3.22 18.83
N ILE A 294 20.04 -4.10 19.17
CA ILE A 294 19.76 -4.52 20.55
C ILE A 294 20.03 -6.01 20.68
N GLU A 295 20.67 -6.39 21.79
CA GLU A 295 20.83 -7.78 22.22
C GLU A 295 19.73 -8.12 23.25
N ASP A 296 18.54 -8.46 22.73
CA ASP A 296 17.37 -8.90 23.51
C ASP A 296 16.90 -10.23 22.92
N GLY A 297 17.46 -11.33 23.44
CA GLY A 297 17.22 -12.68 22.90
C GLY A 297 15.75 -13.10 22.96
N ASP A 298 15.09 -12.84 24.09
CA ASP A 298 13.68 -13.18 24.28
C ASP A 298 12.77 -12.33 23.40
N GLY A 299 13.03 -11.01 23.32
CA GLY A 299 12.29 -10.09 22.46
C GLY A 299 12.47 -10.41 20.97
N SER A 300 13.70 -10.73 20.56
CA SER A 300 14.01 -11.17 19.20
C SER A 300 13.27 -12.46 18.84
N ALA A 301 13.32 -13.47 19.72
CA ALA A 301 12.62 -14.74 19.52
C ALA A 301 11.10 -14.57 19.46
N ALA A 302 10.52 -13.68 20.28
CA ALA A 302 9.09 -13.40 20.27
C ALA A 302 8.64 -12.73 18.97
N LEU A 303 9.35 -11.70 18.51
CA LEU A 303 9.05 -11.03 17.24
C LEU A 303 9.28 -11.96 16.05
N LEU A 304 10.30 -12.82 16.08
CA LEU A 304 10.57 -13.76 15.00
C LEU A 304 9.42 -14.76 14.86
N ARG A 305 8.94 -15.32 15.97
CA ARG A 305 7.78 -16.22 15.96
C ARG A 305 6.55 -15.55 15.39
N GLN A 306 6.30 -14.28 15.75
CA GLN A 306 5.16 -13.52 15.20
C GLN A 306 5.30 -13.27 13.69
N LEU A 307 6.49 -12.85 13.24
CA LEU A 307 6.81 -12.66 11.82
C LEU A 307 6.59 -13.95 11.01
N GLN A 308 7.14 -15.07 11.48
CA GLN A 308 7.01 -16.36 10.82
C GLN A 308 5.56 -16.86 10.81
N ALA A 309 4.84 -16.73 11.93
CA ALA A 309 3.43 -17.11 11.99
C ALA A 309 2.57 -16.27 11.04
N TYR A 310 2.81 -14.96 10.97
CA TYR A 310 2.11 -14.07 10.04
C TYR A 310 2.36 -14.50 8.59
N LEU A 311 3.63 -14.65 8.19
CA LEU A 311 4.00 -15.02 6.83
C LEU A 311 3.45 -16.41 6.45
N GLN A 312 3.61 -17.41 7.32
CA GLN A 312 3.10 -18.76 7.07
C GLN A 312 1.58 -18.77 6.91
N THR A 313 0.85 -18.05 7.77
CA THR A 313 -0.61 -18.00 7.72
C THR A 313 -1.08 -17.26 6.47
N ALA A 314 -0.43 -16.14 6.12
CA ALA A 314 -0.78 -15.37 4.93
C ALA A 314 -0.49 -16.15 3.65
N THR A 315 0.69 -16.76 3.53
CA THR A 315 1.03 -17.62 2.39
C THR A 315 0.08 -18.81 2.28
N GLY A 316 -0.24 -19.47 3.40
CA GLY A 316 -1.22 -20.55 3.42
C GLY A 316 -2.60 -20.08 2.95
N SER A 317 -3.05 -18.91 3.41
CA SER A 317 -4.33 -18.34 3.01
C SER A 317 -4.37 -18.01 1.52
N LEU A 318 -3.29 -17.42 0.98
CA LEU A 318 -3.15 -17.12 -0.44
C LEU A 318 -3.20 -18.40 -1.28
N LEU A 319 -2.36 -19.38 -0.97
CA LEU A 319 -2.25 -20.64 -1.73
C LEU A 319 -3.54 -21.48 -1.67
N ALA A 320 -4.26 -21.42 -0.55
CA ALA A 320 -5.55 -22.09 -0.38
C ALA A 320 -6.74 -21.29 -0.94
N ASN A 321 -6.51 -20.10 -1.53
CA ASN A 321 -7.56 -19.21 -2.04
C ASN A 321 -8.63 -18.85 -0.99
N THR A 322 -8.18 -18.53 0.23
CA THR A 322 -9.03 -18.13 1.38
C THR A 322 -8.83 -16.67 1.79
N SER A 323 -8.17 -15.88 0.95
CA SER A 323 -7.82 -14.47 1.20
C SER A 323 -8.98 -13.47 1.07
N GLY A 324 -10.19 -13.93 0.71
CA GLY A 324 -11.39 -13.11 0.54
C GLY A 324 -12.63 -13.78 1.11
N ASP A 325 -13.68 -13.00 1.39
CA ASP A 325 -14.97 -13.55 1.76
C ASP A 325 -15.63 -14.24 0.55
N ARG A 326 -16.13 -15.46 0.78
CA ARG A 326 -16.75 -16.34 -0.23
C ARG A 326 -18.20 -16.65 0.09
N SER A 327 -18.76 -16.08 1.16
CA SER A 327 -20.08 -16.47 1.70
C SER A 327 -21.29 -16.26 0.75
N GLY A 328 -21.11 -15.50 -0.35
CA GLY A 328 -22.12 -15.34 -1.41
C GLY A 328 -22.00 -16.33 -2.58
N GLU A 329 -20.92 -17.12 -2.64
CA GLU A 329 -20.76 -18.23 -3.57
C GLU A 329 -21.22 -19.48 -2.84
N GLY A 330 -22.35 -20.08 -3.24
CA GLY A 330 -22.73 -21.39 -2.68
C GLY A 330 -21.63 -22.40 -2.98
N GLU A 331 -20.74 -22.69 -2.04
CA GLU A 331 -19.64 -23.64 -2.21
C GLU A 331 -19.80 -24.86 -1.30
N PRO A 332 -19.57 -26.09 -1.84
CA PRO A 332 -19.32 -27.27 -1.04
C PRO A 332 -17.93 -27.17 -0.37
N ASP A 333 -17.83 -27.75 0.83
CA ASP A 333 -16.71 -27.68 1.78
C ASP A 333 -15.31 -27.58 1.15
N ALA A 334 -14.56 -26.58 1.59
CA ALA A 334 -13.13 -26.45 1.34
C ALA A 334 -12.40 -27.73 1.80
N VAL A 335 -11.82 -28.45 0.84
CA VAL A 335 -10.90 -29.56 1.14
C VAL A 335 -9.67 -28.94 1.79
N ALA A 336 -9.47 -29.23 3.07
CA ALA A 336 -8.28 -28.84 3.83
C ALA A 336 -7.03 -29.33 3.09
N ALA A 337 -6.28 -28.41 2.50
CA ALA A 337 -4.95 -28.70 1.98
C ALA A 337 -4.00 -28.88 3.17
N GLU A 338 -3.57 -30.12 3.42
CA GLU A 338 -2.48 -30.40 4.35
C GLU A 338 -1.20 -29.71 3.85
N VAL A 339 -0.71 -28.73 4.61
CA VAL A 339 0.59 -28.11 4.39
C VAL A 339 1.66 -29.08 4.90
N PRO A 340 2.54 -29.65 4.05
CA PRO A 340 3.57 -30.57 4.53
C PRO A 340 4.67 -29.77 5.26
N LEU A 341 4.69 -29.87 6.58
CA LEU A 341 5.83 -29.45 7.40
C LEU A 341 6.93 -30.51 7.27
N ALA A 342 7.98 -30.22 6.49
CA ALA A 342 9.21 -31.00 6.51
C ALA A 342 10.42 -30.10 6.73
N VAL A 343 10.71 -29.81 8.00
CA VAL A 343 12.05 -29.38 8.43
C VAL A 343 12.89 -30.66 8.58
N LYS A 344 13.70 -30.98 7.57
CA LYS A 344 14.74 -32.01 7.71
C LYS A 344 15.89 -31.42 8.53
N THR A 345 15.97 -31.78 9.81
CA THR A 345 17.18 -31.60 10.61
C THR A 345 18.25 -32.58 10.11
N ALA A 346 19.31 -32.07 9.49
CA ALA A 346 20.49 -32.86 9.17
C ALA A 346 21.35 -33.03 10.42
N THR A 347 21.52 -34.28 10.87
CA THR A 347 22.46 -34.68 11.92
C THR A 347 23.90 -34.56 11.40
N PRO A 348 24.87 -34.02 12.16
CA PRO A 348 26.26 -33.94 11.70
C PRO A 348 26.91 -35.32 11.78
N ALA A 349 27.59 -35.71 10.69
CA ALA A 349 28.41 -36.91 10.63
C ALA A 349 29.68 -36.73 11.49
N ARG A 350 29.98 -37.73 12.33
CA ARG A 350 31.28 -37.86 13.02
C ARG A 350 32.37 -38.24 12.02
N PRO A 351 33.64 -37.86 12.28
CA PRO A 351 34.77 -38.31 11.48
C PRO A 351 35.21 -39.70 11.95
N ASP A 352 35.32 -40.65 11.02
CA ASP A 352 36.04 -41.90 11.29
C ASP A 352 37.52 -41.73 10.94
N LYS A 353 38.34 -42.17 11.89
CA LYS A 353 39.77 -42.43 11.75
C LYS A 353 39.94 -43.73 10.96
N GLY A 354 40.82 -43.71 9.96
CA GLY A 354 41.29 -44.87 9.21
C GLY A 354 42.34 -44.44 8.21
#